data_AF-A0A3N2QM62-F1
#
_entry.id   AF-A0A3N2QM62-F1
#
_cell.length_a   1.000
_cell.length_b   1.000
_cell.length_c   1.000
_cell.angle_alpha   90.00
_cell.angle_beta   90.00
_cell.angle_gamma   90.00
#
_symmetry.space_group_name_H-M   'P 1'
#
loop_
_entity.id
_entity.type
_entity.pdbx_description
1 polymer ?
#
loop_
_entity_poly.entity_id
_entity_poly.type
_entity_poly.pdbx_seq_one_letter_code
_entity_poly.pdbx_strand_id
1 'polypeptide(L)'
;MELQGSRIIAADRQTVWEKLNDPETLKACVPGCEELTGSAEDGFEAVVKQKVGPVKATFKGGVRIEDANPPHSYRLVGEGKGGVAGFAKGAAAVQLNEVPEGTELVYDVEAQVGGKLAQLGNRIVGGFARKMADEFFERFQAEVEGPAASPDSAEA
;
A
#
# COMPACT_ATOMS: atom_id res chain seq x y z
N MET A 1 4.95 -15.80 -3.46
CA MET A 1 3.59 -15.45 -3.88
C MET A 1 3.69 -14.18 -4.68
N GLU A 2 2.84 -14.04 -5.69
CA GLU A 2 2.86 -12.90 -6.61
C GLU A 2 1.48 -12.23 -6.60
N LEU A 3 1.48 -10.90 -6.71
CA LEU A 3 0.27 -10.11 -6.80
C LEU A 3 0.53 -8.93 -7.73
N GLN A 4 -0.18 -8.90 -8.87
CA GLN A 4 -0.20 -7.75 -9.76
C GLN A 4 -1.56 -7.05 -9.74
N GLY A 5 -1.54 -5.76 -10.06
CA GLY A 5 -2.74 -4.97 -10.31
C GLY A 5 -2.43 -3.60 -10.87
N SER A 6 -3.49 -2.89 -11.27
CA SER A 6 -3.43 -1.49 -11.62
C SER A 6 -4.64 -0.72 -11.08
N ARG A 7 -4.49 0.59 -10.93
CA ARG A 7 -5.53 1.53 -10.51
C ARG A 7 -5.39 2.84 -11.28
N ILE A 8 -6.51 3.36 -11.77
CA ILE A 8 -6.59 4.73 -12.25
C ILE A 8 -6.91 5.61 -11.04
N ILE A 9 -6.17 6.70 -10.90
CA ILE A 9 -6.34 7.71 -9.85
C ILE A 9 -6.56 9.03 -10.57
N ALA A 10 -7.67 9.71 -10.26
CA ALA A 10 -8.09 10.94 -10.92
C ALA A 10 -7.30 12.17 -10.42
N ALA A 11 -5.98 12.09 -10.48
CA ALA A 11 -5.04 13.15 -10.19
C ALA A 11 -3.82 13.06 -11.13
N ASP A 12 -3.11 14.18 -11.27
CA ASP A 12 -1.88 14.20 -12.04
C ASP A 12 -0.79 13.35 -11.39
N ARG A 13 0.18 12.91 -12.19
CA ARG A 13 1.22 11.97 -11.75
C ARG A 13 2.07 12.51 -10.60
N GLN A 14 2.33 13.81 -10.58
CA GLN A 14 3.14 14.44 -9.54
C GLN A 14 2.41 14.38 -8.20
N THR A 15 1.13 14.74 -8.18
CA THR A 15 0.27 14.63 -6.99
C THR A 15 0.21 13.20 -6.46
N VAL A 16 -0.02 12.21 -7.35
CA VAL A 16 -0.04 10.79 -6.97
C VAL A 16 1.29 10.36 -6.37
N TRP A 17 2.40 10.74 -7.00
CA TRP A 17 3.74 10.42 -6.52
C TRP A 17 4.00 10.99 -5.13
N GLU A 18 3.72 12.28 -4.90
CA GLU A 18 3.92 12.92 -3.60
C GLU A 18 3.10 12.23 -2.52
N LYS A 19 1.84 11.90 -2.80
CA LYS A 19 0.95 11.22 -1.87
C LYS A 19 1.35 9.77 -1.56
N LEU A 20 1.92 9.04 -2.51
CA LEU A 20 2.49 7.70 -2.28
C LEU A 20 3.73 7.71 -1.38
N ASN A 21 4.39 8.87 -1.24
CA ASN A 21 5.61 9.04 -0.46
C ASN A 21 5.38 9.88 0.81
N ASP A 22 4.14 10.30 1.07
CA ASP A 22 3.77 11.09 2.23
C ASP A 22 3.38 10.18 3.42
N PRO A 23 4.07 10.27 4.57
CA PRO A 23 3.83 9.39 5.70
C PRO A 23 2.41 9.53 6.27
N GLU A 24 1.82 10.74 6.26
CA GLU A 24 0.47 10.94 6.79
C GLU A 24 -0.57 10.26 5.91
N THR A 25 -0.47 10.45 4.59
CA THR A 25 -1.30 9.78 3.59
C THR A 25 -1.17 8.26 3.68
N LEU A 26 0.06 7.74 3.72
CA LEU A 26 0.31 6.31 3.84
C LEU A 26 -0.31 5.73 5.13
N LYS A 27 -0.16 6.42 6.27
CA LYS A 27 -0.74 6.00 7.55
C LYS A 27 -2.27 5.93 7.49
N ALA A 28 -2.92 6.91 6.86
CA ALA A 28 -4.38 6.92 6.71
C ALA A 28 -4.87 5.78 5.80
N CYS A 29 -4.10 5.47 4.75
CA CYS A 29 -4.49 4.50 3.74
C CYS A 29 -4.20 3.06 4.14
N VAL A 30 -3.18 2.76 4.95
CA VAL A 30 -2.84 1.38 5.34
C VAL A 30 -3.85 0.85 6.39
N PRO A 31 -4.63 -0.21 6.08
CA PRO A 31 -5.63 -0.75 7.01
C PRO A 31 -5.00 -1.31 8.29
N GLY A 32 -5.45 -0.82 9.44
CA GLY A 32 -4.96 -1.26 10.75
C GLY A 32 -3.60 -0.68 11.14
N CYS A 33 -3.09 0.33 10.41
CA CYS A 33 -1.89 1.05 10.78
C CYS A 33 -2.10 1.86 12.06
N GLU A 34 -1.31 1.58 13.09
CA GLU A 34 -1.32 2.31 14.36
C GLU A 34 -0.22 3.37 14.39
N GLU A 35 0.96 3.00 13.91
CA GLU A 35 2.15 3.84 13.89
C GLU A 35 2.82 3.73 12.52
N LEU A 36 3.25 4.86 11.99
CA LEU A 36 4.08 4.95 10.80
C LEU A 36 5.09 6.08 11.03
N THR A 37 6.37 5.79 10.86
CA THR A 37 7.49 6.71 11.05
C THR A 37 8.47 6.59 9.90
N GLY A 38 9.31 7.60 9.70
CA GLY A 38 10.31 7.61 8.63
C GLY A 38 9.92 8.48 7.45
N SER A 39 10.60 8.29 6.33
CA SER A 39 10.54 9.14 5.14
C SER A 39 10.83 8.33 3.88
N ALA A 40 10.58 8.90 2.70
CA ALA A 40 10.98 8.27 1.44
C ALA A 40 12.51 8.11 1.30
N GLU A 41 13.29 8.98 1.95
CA GLU A 41 14.75 8.97 1.90
C GLU A 41 15.35 7.91 2.84
N ASP A 42 14.81 7.79 4.06
CA ASP A 42 15.32 6.87 5.09
C ASP A 42 14.62 5.49 5.06
N GLY A 43 13.46 5.42 4.41
CA GLY A 43 12.51 4.33 4.51
C GLY A 43 11.47 4.56 5.61
N PHE A 44 10.45 3.72 5.61
CA PHE A 44 9.33 3.76 6.54
C PHE A 44 9.36 2.58 7.50
N GLU A 45 8.93 2.80 8.74
CA GLU A 45 8.64 1.76 9.72
C GLU A 45 7.18 1.87 10.13
N ALA A 46 6.48 0.73 10.21
CA ALA A 46 5.06 0.68 10.51
C ALA A 46 4.69 -0.41 11.52
N VAL A 47 3.69 -0.12 12.34
CA VAL A 47 3.03 -1.06 13.24
C VAL A 47 1.59 -1.24 12.77
N VAL A 48 1.25 -2.44 12.33
CA VAL A 48 -0.05 -2.76 11.73
C VAL A 48 -0.73 -3.89 12.49
N LYS A 49 -1.92 -3.66 13.02
CA LYS A 49 -2.76 -4.71 13.64
C LYS A 49 -3.76 -5.24 12.65
N GLN A 50 -3.64 -6.51 12.28
CA GLN A 50 -4.53 -7.14 11.31
C GLN A 50 -4.93 -8.55 11.71
N LYS A 51 -6.03 -9.01 11.08
CA LYS A 51 -6.57 -10.36 11.23
C LYS A 51 -6.50 -11.11 9.89
N VAL A 52 -5.67 -12.15 9.84
CA VAL A 52 -5.51 -13.05 8.70
C VAL A 52 -6.18 -14.38 9.02
N GLY A 53 -7.41 -14.58 8.53
CA GLY A 53 -8.20 -15.76 8.87
C GLY A 53 -8.42 -15.89 10.39
N PRO A 54 -8.04 -17.02 11.03
CA PRO A 54 -8.16 -17.19 12.48
C PRO A 54 -7.05 -16.47 13.28
N VAL A 55 -6.01 -15.94 12.62
CA VAL A 55 -4.84 -15.36 13.27
C VAL A 55 -5.01 -13.85 13.42
N LYS A 56 -5.05 -13.35 14.66
CA LYS A 56 -4.85 -11.92 14.95
C LYS A 56 -3.38 -11.68 15.25
N ALA A 57 -2.78 -10.68 14.62
CA ALA A 57 -1.38 -10.36 14.81
C ALA A 57 -1.11 -8.86 14.71
N THR A 58 -0.12 -8.43 15.48
CA THR A 58 0.51 -7.12 15.31
C THR A 58 1.79 -7.32 14.52
N PHE A 59 1.86 -6.71 13.35
CA PHE A 59 3.02 -6.74 12.48
C PHE A 59 3.84 -5.47 12.70
N LYS A 60 5.13 -5.63 12.94
CA LYS A 60 6.10 -4.55 12.90
C LYS A 60 7.00 -4.76 11.71
N GLY A 61 7.10 -3.78 10.83
CA GLY A 61 7.83 -3.93 9.58
C GLY A 61 8.41 -2.62 9.09
N GLY A 62 9.37 -2.75 8.18
CA GLY A 62 9.99 -1.62 7.50
C GLY A 62 9.90 -1.79 5.98
N VAL A 63 9.85 -0.67 5.27
CA VAL A 63 9.88 -0.59 3.82
C VAL A 63 10.95 0.41 3.42
N ARG A 64 11.79 0.04 2.46
CA ARG A 64 12.77 0.92 1.81
C ARG A 64 12.41 1.12 0.35
N ILE A 65 12.81 2.28 -0.17
CA ILE A 65 12.68 2.63 -1.57
C ILE A 65 14.02 2.40 -2.25
N GLU A 66 14.01 1.67 -3.35
CA GLU A 66 15.14 1.39 -4.23
C GLU A 66 14.80 1.80 -5.66
N ASP A 67 15.82 2.04 -6.49
CA ASP A 67 15.68 2.35 -7.92
C ASP A 67 14.66 3.47 -8.22
N ALA A 68 14.63 4.50 -7.37
CA ALA A 68 13.69 5.60 -7.51
C ALA A 68 13.97 6.41 -8.78
N ASN A 69 12.94 6.58 -9.60
CA ASN A 69 12.90 7.44 -10.77
C ASN A 69 11.69 8.38 -10.65
N PRO A 70 11.76 9.45 -9.85
CA PRO A 70 10.63 10.34 -9.62
C PRO A 70 10.23 11.12 -10.89
N PRO A 71 8.92 11.34 -11.16
CA PRO A 71 7.74 10.79 -10.48
C PRO A 71 7.17 9.54 -11.19
N HIS A 72 8.02 8.68 -11.77
CA HIS A 72 7.62 7.61 -12.69
C HIS A 72 7.58 6.22 -12.06
N SER A 73 8.57 5.84 -11.27
CA SER A 73 8.67 4.47 -10.74
C SER A 73 9.62 4.33 -9.57
N TYR A 74 9.43 3.28 -8.78
CA TYR A 74 10.42 2.80 -7.80
C TYR A 74 10.20 1.32 -7.49
N ARG A 75 11.14 0.72 -6.77
CA ARG A 75 10.99 -0.59 -6.14
C ARG A 75 10.89 -0.40 -4.63
N LEU A 76 9.82 -0.92 -4.02
CA LEU A 76 9.68 -1.02 -2.58
C LEU A 76 10.25 -2.35 -2.12
N VAL A 77 11.09 -2.37 -1.10
CA VAL A 77 11.56 -3.60 -0.46
C VAL A 77 11.19 -3.57 1.01
N GLY A 78 10.42 -4.57 1.44
CA GLY A 78 9.84 -4.58 2.78
C GLY A 78 9.98 -5.90 3.50
N GLU A 79 10.05 -5.82 4.83
CA GLU A 79 9.92 -6.96 5.73
C GLU A 79 9.01 -6.62 6.91
N GLY A 80 8.32 -7.62 7.44
CA GLY A 80 7.43 -7.49 8.57
C GLY A 80 7.45 -8.73 9.46
N LYS A 81 7.47 -8.52 10.77
CA LYS A 81 7.48 -9.56 11.80
C LYS A 81 6.23 -9.47 12.65
N GLY A 82 5.49 -10.58 12.73
CA GLY A 82 4.27 -10.74 13.52
C GLY A 82 4.46 -11.57 14.80
N GLY A 83 5.70 -11.69 15.28
CA GLY A 83 6.05 -12.55 16.42
C GLY A 83 5.69 -14.02 16.16
N VAL A 84 4.85 -14.59 17.03
CA VAL A 84 4.40 -16.00 16.91
C VAL A 84 3.56 -16.27 15.66
N ALA A 85 2.98 -15.23 15.04
CA ALA A 85 2.23 -15.37 13.80
C ALA A 85 3.15 -15.69 12.60
N GLY A 86 4.41 -15.25 12.65
CA GLY A 86 5.39 -15.45 11.58
C GLY A 86 5.93 -14.15 11.02
N PHE A 87 6.35 -14.17 9.76
CA PHE A 87 6.95 -13.03 9.08
C PHE A 87 6.54 -12.97 7.61
N ALA A 88 6.69 -11.79 7.01
CA ALA A 88 6.59 -11.58 5.57
C ALA A 88 7.81 -10.76 5.12
N LYS A 89 8.34 -11.06 3.93
CA LYS A 89 9.33 -10.23 3.25
C LYS A 89 9.03 -10.22 1.77
N GLY A 90 9.32 -9.13 1.08
CA GLY A 90 9.00 -9.02 -0.33
C GLY A 90 9.47 -7.72 -0.95
N ALA A 91 9.17 -7.59 -2.23
CA ALA A 91 9.39 -6.39 -2.97
C ALA A 91 8.18 -6.07 -3.86
N ALA A 92 8.02 -4.81 -4.21
CA ALA A 92 7.00 -4.35 -5.14
C ALA A 92 7.61 -3.39 -6.15
N ALA A 93 7.46 -3.66 -7.44
CA ALA A 93 7.71 -2.66 -8.49
C ALA A 93 6.47 -1.80 -8.67
N VAL A 94 6.63 -0.47 -8.69
CA VAL A 94 5.54 0.48 -8.91
C VAL A 94 5.87 1.36 -10.11
N GLN A 95 4.90 1.56 -10.98
CA GLN A 95 5.00 2.42 -12.17
C GLN A 95 3.78 3.33 -12.26
N LEU A 96 4.01 4.60 -12.61
CA LEU A 96 2.98 5.61 -12.81
C LEU A 96 2.98 6.08 -14.28
N ASN A 97 1.88 5.80 -14.97
CA ASN A 97 1.66 6.19 -16.36
C ASN A 97 0.61 7.31 -16.42
N GLU A 98 0.83 8.31 -17.26
CA GLU A 98 -0.17 9.34 -17.53
C GLU A 98 -1.25 8.77 -18.47
N VAL A 99 -2.52 8.96 -18.12
CA VAL A 99 -3.68 8.54 -18.92
C VAL A 99 -4.70 9.68 -18.97
N PRO A 100 -5.66 9.69 -19.92
CA PRO A 100 -6.63 10.78 -20.03
C PRO A 100 -7.46 11.02 -18.76
N GLU A 101 -7.69 9.97 -17.97
CA GLU A 101 -8.45 10.00 -16.72
C GLU A 101 -7.62 10.42 -15.50
N GLY A 102 -6.31 10.61 -15.63
CA GLY A 102 -5.38 10.95 -14.55
C GLY A 102 -4.09 10.12 -14.62
N THR A 103 -3.83 9.34 -13.58
CA THR A 103 -2.62 8.51 -13.48
C THR A 103 -3.00 7.04 -13.31
N GLU A 104 -2.50 6.19 -14.20
CA GLU A 104 -2.53 4.75 -14.01
C GLU A 104 -1.32 4.32 -13.17
N LEU A 105 -1.60 3.81 -11.98
CA LEU A 105 -0.62 3.16 -11.11
C LEU A 105 -0.66 1.66 -11.37
N VAL A 106 0.47 1.09 -11.79
CA VAL A 106 0.67 -0.36 -11.97
C VAL A 106 1.63 -0.85 -10.90
N TYR A 107 1.32 -2.00 -10.31
CA TYR A 107 2.21 -2.64 -9.34
C TYR A 107 2.35 -4.15 -9.57
N ASP A 108 3.55 -4.64 -9.31
CA ASP A 108 3.89 -6.06 -9.27
C ASP A 108 4.59 -6.37 -7.96
N VAL A 109 4.01 -7.26 -7.16
CA VAL A 109 4.47 -7.59 -5.81
C VAL A 109 4.91 -9.04 -5.76
N GLU A 110 6.13 -9.26 -5.27
CA GLU A 110 6.69 -10.56 -4.96
C GLU A 110 6.89 -10.66 -3.44
N ALA A 111 6.23 -11.64 -2.79
CA ALA A 111 6.32 -11.80 -1.35
C ALA A 111 6.52 -13.26 -0.91
N GLN A 112 7.29 -13.42 0.16
CA GLN A 112 7.50 -14.67 0.88
C GLN A 112 6.97 -14.53 2.30
N VAL A 113 6.10 -15.46 2.70
CA VAL A 113 5.52 -15.54 4.04
C VAL A 113 6.01 -16.81 4.73
N GLY A 114 6.35 -16.70 6.01
CA GLY A 114 6.85 -17.80 6.83
C GLY A 114 6.15 -17.89 8.19
N GLY A 115 6.39 -18.99 8.91
CA GLY A 115 5.81 -19.24 10.24
C GLY A 115 4.36 -19.75 10.18
N LYS A 116 3.56 -19.41 11.20
CA LYS A 116 2.15 -19.87 11.30
C LYS A 116 1.27 -19.33 10.17
N LEU A 117 1.58 -18.15 9.65
CA LEU A 117 0.89 -17.59 8.48
C LEU A 117 1.06 -18.46 7.23
N ALA A 118 2.26 -19.00 7.00
CA ALA A 118 2.50 -19.88 5.85
C ALA A 118 1.68 -21.18 5.92
N GLN A 119 1.34 -21.64 7.13
CA GLN A 119 0.51 -22.82 7.36
C GLN A 119 -0.95 -22.63 6.96
N LEU A 120 -1.42 -21.37 6.82
CA LEU A 120 -2.77 -21.06 6.34
C LEU A 120 -2.93 -21.34 4.82
N GLY A 121 -1.81 -21.52 4.11
CA GLY A 121 -1.78 -21.79 2.69
C GLY A 121 -1.98 -20.56 1.80
N ASN A 122 -1.58 -20.71 0.54
CA ASN A 122 -1.49 -19.60 -0.42
C ASN A 122 -2.85 -18.92 -0.69
N ARG A 123 -3.97 -19.67 -0.61
CA ARG A 123 -5.31 -19.14 -0.85
C ARG A 123 -5.73 -18.10 0.19
N ILE A 124 -5.51 -18.39 1.48
CA ILE A 124 -5.91 -17.49 2.58
C ILE A 124 -4.98 -16.28 2.61
N VAL A 125 -3.67 -16.50 2.52
CA VAL A 125 -2.67 -15.42 2.54
C VAL A 125 -2.83 -14.52 1.32
N GLY A 126 -3.04 -15.09 0.12
CA GLY A 126 -3.21 -14.33 -1.11
C GLY A 126 -4.51 -13.53 -1.14
N GLY A 127 -5.61 -14.13 -0.66
CA GLY A 127 -6.87 -13.40 -0.51
C GLY A 127 -6.76 -12.24 0.47
N PHE A 128 -6.04 -12.42 1.57
CA PHE A 128 -5.77 -11.34 2.52
C PHE A 128 -4.89 -10.24 1.92
N ALA A 129 -3.81 -10.59 1.21
CA ALA A 129 -2.93 -9.61 0.56
C ALA A 129 -3.68 -8.79 -0.49
N ARG A 130 -4.53 -9.43 -1.31
CA ARG A 130 -5.38 -8.73 -2.29
C ARG A 130 -6.36 -7.78 -1.61
N LYS A 131 -7.04 -8.25 -0.55
CA LYS A 131 -7.95 -7.40 0.25
C LYS A 131 -7.23 -6.18 0.83
N MET A 132 -6.02 -6.36 1.36
CA MET A 132 -5.20 -5.26 1.88
C MET A 132 -4.86 -4.23 0.80
N ALA A 133 -4.48 -4.70 -0.40
CA ALA A 133 -4.19 -3.82 -1.53
C ALA A 133 -5.45 -3.06 -1.99
N ASP A 134 -6.58 -3.76 -2.10
CA ASP A 134 -7.87 -3.15 -2.48
C ASP A 134 -8.26 -2.05 -1.47
N GLU A 135 -8.30 -2.36 -0.17
CA GLU A 135 -8.65 -1.38 0.88
C GLU A 135 -7.67 -0.19 0.92
N PHE A 136 -6.38 -0.43 0.69
CA PHE A 136 -5.39 0.65 0.59
C PHE A 136 -5.72 1.59 -0.57
N PHE A 137 -5.95 1.05 -1.76
CA PHE A 137 -6.22 1.88 -2.94
C PHE A 137 -7.57 2.58 -2.88
N GLU A 138 -8.59 1.96 -2.28
CA GLU A 138 -9.89 2.63 -2.04
C GLU A 138 -9.70 3.88 -1.16
N ARG A 139 -8.93 3.77 -0.08
CA ARG A 139 -8.62 4.92 0.79
C ARG A 139 -7.72 5.94 0.11
N PHE A 140 -6.72 5.45 -0.63
CA PHE A 140 -5.78 6.31 -1.34
C PHE A 140 -6.46 7.16 -2.41
N GLN A 141 -7.34 6.56 -3.22
CA GLN A 141 -8.15 7.32 -4.18
C GLN A 141 -8.99 8.38 -3.47
N ALA A 142 -9.69 8.02 -2.38
CA ALA A 142 -10.48 8.98 -1.61
C ALA A 142 -9.64 10.14 -1.02
N GLU A 143 -8.41 9.87 -0.58
CA GLU A 143 -7.49 10.88 -0.03
C GLU A 143 -6.91 11.78 -1.13
N VAL A 144 -6.62 11.23 -2.31
CA VAL A 144 -5.97 11.96 -3.40
C VAL A 144 -6.97 12.73 -4.25
N GLU A 145 -8.11 12.15 -4.56
CA GLU A 145 -9.17 12.77 -5.37
C GLU A 145 -10.01 13.76 -4.55
N GLY A 146 -9.91 13.69 -3.22
CA GLY A 146 -10.75 14.44 -2.29
C GLY A 146 -12.18 13.89 -2.25
N PRO A 147 -13.06 14.44 -1.38
CA PRO A 147 -14.48 14.16 -1.50
C PRO A 147 -14.91 14.63 -2.89
N ALA A 148 -15.45 13.71 -3.70
CA ALA A 148 -16.10 14.05 -4.96
C ALA A 148 -16.96 15.28 -4.70
N ALA A 149 -16.61 16.41 -5.32
CA ALA A 149 -17.30 17.66 -5.08
C ALA A 149 -18.80 17.41 -5.28
N SER A 150 -19.56 17.36 -4.19
CA SER A 150 -21.00 17.39 -4.26
C SER A 150 -21.36 18.65 -5.05
N PRO A 151 -22.11 18.55 -6.16
CA PRO A 151 -22.62 19.72 -6.84
C PRO A 151 -23.77 20.28 -5.99
N ASP A 152 -23.45 20.91 -4.87
CA ASP A 152 -24.44 21.58 -4.03
C ASP A 152 -23.80 22.76 -3.30
N SER A 153 -23.74 23.90 -3.99
CA SER A 153 -23.90 25.26 -3.45
C SER A 153 -23.68 26.28 -4.56
N ALA A 154 -24.63 26.31 -5.50
CA ALA A 154 -24.86 27.46 -6.35
C ALA A 154 -26.38 27.70 -6.42
N GLU A 155 -26.99 27.99 -5.27
CA GLU A 155 -28.33 28.59 -5.22
C GLU A 155 -28.52 29.33 -3.88
N ALA A 156 -28.21 30.64 -3.89
CA ALA A 156 -28.97 31.75 -3.30
C ALA A 156 -28.09 33.01 -3.20
#